data_AF-A0A2G2X6X8-F1
#
_entry.id   AF-A0A2G2X6X8-F1
#
_cell.length_a   1.000
_cell.length_b   1.000
_cell.length_c   1.000
_cell.angle_alpha   90.00
_cell.angle_beta   90.00
_cell.angle_gamma   90.00
#
_symmetry.space_group_name_H-M   'P 1'
#
loop_
_entity.id
_entity.type
_entity.pdbx_description
1 polymer ?
#
loop_
_entity_poly.entity_id
_entity_poly.type
_entity_poly.pdbx_seq_one_letter_code
_entity_poly.pdbx_strand_id
1 'polypeptide(L)' 'MNFLEFLNLSQNLLVGPIPRDLQFKSFENDSYGGNLDLCGLPLKKQCGTSDPSLIPQPLEFEGEDEAYFLVDLPGNQ' A
#
# COMPACT_ATOMS: atom_id res chain seq x y z
N MET A 1 -30.66 2.15 -0.12
CA MET A 1 -29.99 0.89 0.24
C MET A 1 -29.11 0.52 -0.92
N ASN A 2 -27.80 0.70 -0.80
CA ASN A 2 -26.84 0.21 -1.80
C ASN A 2 -26.13 -0.98 -1.17
N PHE A 3 -26.61 -2.18 -1.46
CA PHE A 3 -25.97 -3.41 -0.99
C PHE A 3 -25.09 -3.95 -2.11
N LEU A 4 -23.81 -4.12 -1.83
CA LEU A 4 -22.89 -4.84 -2.70
C LEU A 4 -22.81 -6.27 -2.19
N GLU A 5 -23.36 -7.21 -2.95
CA GLU A 5 -23.44 -8.62 -2.57
C GLU A 5 -22.16 -9.39 -2.88
N PHE A 6 -21.44 -8.96 -3.93
CA PHE A 6 -20.23 -9.61 -4.41
C PHE A 6 -19.17 -8.56 -4.75
N LEU A 7 -17.93 -8.82 -4.32
CA LEU A 7 -16.76 -8.00 -4.61
C LEU A 7 -15.57 -8.91 -4.90
N ASN A 8 -14.89 -8.68 -6.02
CA ASN A 8 -13.62 -9.30 -6.32
C ASN A 8 -12.70 -8.26 -6.96
N LEU A 9 -11.69 -7.84 -6.22
CA LEU A 9 -10.63 -6.91 -6.64
C LEU A 9 -9.28 -7.63 -6.76
N SER A 10 -9.29 -8.97 -6.78
CA SER A 10 -8.06 -9.75 -6.84
C SER A 10 -7.27 -9.49 -8.12
N GLN A 11 -5.97 -9.73 -8.06
CA GLN A 11 -5.07 -9.69 -9.23
C GLN A 11 -5.06 -8.33 -9.95
N ASN A 12 -5.11 -7.24 -9.18
CA ASN A 12 -4.96 -5.88 -9.68
C ASN A 12 -3.68 -5.24 -9.13
N LEU A 13 -3.44 -3.98 -9.51
CA LEU A 13 -2.34 -3.15 -9.01
C LEU A 13 -2.86 -2.10 -8.01
N LEU A 14 -3.80 -2.48 -7.14
CA LEU A 14 -4.32 -1.57 -6.12
C LEU A 14 -3.28 -1.36 -5.01
N VAL A 15 -3.23 -0.13 -4.51
CA VAL A 15 -2.25 0.30 -3.51
C VAL A 15 -2.94 1.00 -2.34
N GLY A 16 -2.35 0.91 -1.15
CA GLY A 16 -2.81 1.64 0.04
C GLY A 16 -3.81 0.86 0.92
N PRO A 17 -4.52 1.56 1.83
CA PRO A 17 -5.41 0.92 2.79
C PRO A 17 -6.77 0.53 2.17
N ILE A 18 -7.24 -0.66 2.51
CA ILE A 18 -8.64 -1.05 2.29
C ILE A 18 -9.54 -0.12 3.13
N PRO A 19 -10.59 0.50 2.53
CA PRO A 19 -11.52 1.35 3.27
C PRO A 19 -12.11 0.62 4.48
N ARG A 20 -12.20 1.31 5.62
CA ARG A 20 -12.61 0.71 6.90
C ARG A 20 -14.13 0.50 7.03
N ASP A 21 -14.90 0.87 6.02
CA ASP A 21 -16.35 0.72 6.05
C ASP A 21 -16.77 -0.75 6.15
N LEU A 22 -17.93 -0.97 6.77
CA LEU A 22 -18.40 -2.31 7.14
C LEU A 22 -18.52 -3.24 5.93
N GLN A 23 -18.93 -2.71 4.76
CA GLN A 23 -19.05 -3.51 3.53
C GLN A 23 -17.71 -4.07 3.05
N PHE A 24 -16.65 -3.26 3.02
CA PHE A 24 -15.35 -3.73 2.51
C PHE A 24 -14.71 -4.72 3.48
N LYS A 25 -14.87 -4.52 4.79
CA LYS A 25 -14.36 -5.43 5.81
C LYS A 25 -15.06 -6.81 5.80
N SER A 26 -16.29 -6.91 5.28
CA SER A 26 -17.05 -8.17 5.28
C SER A 26 -16.67 -9.15 4.17
N PHE A 27 -15.98 -8.69 3.11
CA PHE A 27 -15.56 -9.58 2.02
C PHE A 27 -14.31 -10.40 2.41
N GLU A 28 -14.16 -11.57 1.78
CA GLU A 28 -13.08 -12.51 2.06
C GLU A 28 -11.71 -11.96 1.63
N ASN A 29 -10.64 -12.45 2.27
CA ASN A 29 -9.26 -12.07 1.95
C ASN A 29 -8.91 -12.26 0.47
N ASP A 30 -9.37 -13.35 -0.13
CA ASP A 30 -9.12 -13.69 -1.54
C ASP A 30 -9.68 -12.64 -2.50
N SER A 31 -10.73 -11.92 -2.10
CA SER A 31 -11.29 -10.80 -2.88
C SER A 31 -10.30 -9.65 -3.05
N TYR A 32 -9.24 -9.60 -2.25
CA TYR A 32 -8.22 -8.55 -2.24
C TYR A 32 -6.83 -9.09 -2.61
N GLY A 33 -6.68 -10.41 -2.78
CA GLY A 33 -5.41 -11.08 -3.04
C GLY A 33 -4.75 -10.69 -4.37
N GLY A 34 -3.43 -10.79 -4.45
CA GLY A 34 -2.68 -10.44 -5.66
C GLY A 34 -2.43 -8.93 -5.86
N ASN A 35 -2.84 -8.07 -4.92
CA ASN A 35 -2.49 -6.65 -4.89
C ASN A 35 -1.32 -6.43 -3.93
N LEU A 36 -0.09 -6.25 -4.45
CA LEU A 36 1.16 -6.19 -3.67
C LEU A 36 1.15 -5.10 -2.59
N ASP A 37 0.66 -3.91 -2.92
CA ASP A 37 0.73 -2.73 -2.06
C ASP A 37 -0.58 -2.40 -1.34
N LEU A 38 -1.57 -3.29 -1.42
CA LEU A 38 -2.81 -3.19 -0.67
C LEU A 38 -2.61 -3.69 0.78
N CYS A 39 -3.16 -2.99 1.76
CA CYS A 39 -3.02 -3.33 3.18
C CYS A 39 -4.32 -3.08 3.97
N GLY A 40 -4.39 -3.61 5.19
CA GLY A 40 -5.55 -3.46 6.08
C GLY A 40 -6.49 -4.67 6.02
N LEU A 41 -7.46 -4.73 6.93
CA LEU A 41 -8.39 -5.86 7.02
C LEU A 41 -9.22 -5.97 5.73
N PRO A 42 -9.47 -7.19 5.20
CA PRO A 42 -9.20 -8.51 5.78
C PRO A 42 -7.79 -9.10 5.51
N LEU A 43 -6.88 -8.35 4.90
CA LEU A 43 -5.51 -8.80 4.66
C LEU A 43 -4.71 -8.87 5.98
N LYS A 44 -3.72 -9.77 6.01
CA LYS A 44 -2.76 -9.86 7.14
C LYS A 44 -1.74 -8.71 7.12
N LYS A 45 -1.49 -8.11 5.94
CA LYS A 45 -0.62 -6.95 5.77
C LYS A 45 -1.26 -5.74 6.45
N GLN A 46 -0.66 -5.27 7.55
CA GLN A 46 -1.14 -4.08 8.25
C GLN A 46 -0.67 -2.81 7.54
N CYS A 47 -1.49 -1.76 7.57
CA CYS A 47 -1.09 -0.45 7.06
C CYS A 47 -0.31 0.32 8.13
N GLY A 48 0.75 1.04 7.72
CA GLY A 48 1.48 1.92 8.62
C GLY A 48 2.50 1.22 9.53
N THR A 49 2.74 -0.09 9.36
CA THR A 49 4.02 -0.65 9.77
C THR A 49 5.04 -0.18 8.76
N SER A 50 5.86 0.80 9.15
CA SER A 50 7.12 1.11 8.49
C SER A 50 7.98 -0.14 8.55
N ASP A 51 7.75 -1.08 7.64
CA ASP A 51 8.68 -2.16 7.40
C ASP A 51 9.94 -1.50 6.83
N PRO A 52 11.09 -1.56 7.50
CA PRO A 52 12.32 -0.99 6.97
C PRO A 52 12.72 -1.60 5.62
N SER A 53 12.12 -2.75 5.25
CA SER A 53 12.30 -3.39 3.95
C SER A 53 11.41 -2.84 2.83
N LEU A 54 10.40 -2.00 3.16
CA LEU A 54 9.55 -1.28 2.19
C LEU A 54 10.04 0.16 1.93
N ILE A 55 11.26 0.49 2.34
CA ILE A 55 12.01 1.51 1.59
C ILE A 55 11.97 1.03 0.14
N PRO A 56 11.40 1.80 -0.82
CA PRO A 56 11.50 1.43 -2.21
C PRO A 56 12.97 1.15 -2.46
N GLN A 57 13.32 -0.12 -2.73
CA GLN A 57 14.63 -0.40 -3.27
C GLN A 57 14.75 0.54 -4.47
N PRO A 58 15.84 1.31 -4.58
CA PRO A 58 16.10 2.09 -5.77
C PRO A 58 15.76 1.19 -6.95
N LEU A 59 14.83 1.62 -7.80
CA LEU A 59 14.78 1.08 -9.15
C LEU A 59 16.21 1.22 -9.64
N GLU A 60 16.91 0.11 -9.82
CA GLU A 60 18.21 0.08 -10.49
C GLU A 60 17.94 0.53 -11.92
N PHE A 61 17.89 1.84 -12.09
CA PHE A 61 18.05 2.48 -13.37
C PHE A 61 19.55 2.57 -13.53
N GLU A 62 20.10 1.75 -14.44
CA GLU A 62 21.46 1.92 -14.93
C GLU A 62 21.56 3.32 -15.54
N GLY A 63 22.04 4.29 -14.76
CA GLY A 63 22.14 5.70 -15.14
C GLY A 63 22.84 6.51 -14.05
N GLU A 64 24.03 7.00 -14.39
CA GLU A 64 24.97 7.72 -13.55
C GLU A 64 24.54 9.18 -13.30
N ASP A 65 23.57 9.43 -12.42
CA ASP A 65 23.31 10.80 -11.97
C ASP A 65 22.55 10.88 -10.62
N GLU A 66 23.34 11.07 -9.56
CA GLU A 66 22.91 11.39 -8.20
C GLU A 66 22.01 12.63 -8.11
N ALA A 67 20.82 12.48 -7.52
CA ALA A 67 20.21 13.49 -6.65
C ALA A 67 19.07 12.88 -5.82
N TYR A 68 19.41 12.12 -4.77
CA TYR A 68 18.42 11.83 -3.72
C TYR A 68 18.13 13.13 -2.96
N PHE A 69 16.85 13.46 -2.90
CA PHE A 69 16.27 14.60 -2.20
C PHE A 69 16.81 14.69 -0.76
N LEU A 70 17.74 15.61 -0.54
CA LEU A 70 18.21 15.98 0.79
C LEU A 70 17.03 16.54 1.59
N VAL A 71 16.62 15.84 2.65
CA VAL A 71 15.90 16.45 3.77
C VAL A 71 16.72 16.35 5.05
N ASP A 72 17.94 16.87 4.98
CA ASP A 72 18.57 17.45 6.15
C ASP A 72 18.53 18.97 6.00
N LEU A 73 17.63 19.62 6.73
CA LEU A 73 17.88 20.99 7.16
C LEU A 73 17.91 21.02 8.69
N PRO A 74 19.11 21.14 9.30
CA PRO A 74 19.24 21.57 10.68
C PRO A 74 18.79 23.03 10.77
N GLY A 75 18.27 23.41 11.94
CA GLY A 75 17.66 24.72 12.19
C GLY A 75 18.49 25.92 11.76
N ASN A 76 17.78 27.00 11.39
CA ASN A 76 18.34 28.33 11.28
C ASN A 76 17.51 29.31 12.15
N GLN A 77 18.23 29.92 13.10
CA GLN A 77 18.02 31.17 13.83
C GLN A 77 16.74 31.36 14.67
#